data_AF-A0A0J8QY66-F1
#
_entry.id   AF-A0A0J8QY66-F1
#
_cell.length_a   1.000
_cell.length_b   1.000
_cell.length_c   1.000
_cell.angle_alpha   90.00
_cell.angle_beta   90.00
_cell.angle_gamma   90.00
#
_symmetry.space_group_name_H-M   'P 1'
#
loop_
_entity.id
_entity.type
_entity.pdbx_description
1 polymer ?
#
loop_
_entity_poly.entity_id
_entity_poly.type
_entity_poly.pdbx_seq_one_letter_code
_entity_poly.pdbx_strand_id
1 'polypeptide(L)'
;MCASLLRQNYIRRVFFGCVNDRFGGTGGVLNLHSDRAIDPPYTVYGGIFRNEAIMLLRRFYIQENEKAPNPRPKSNRELKRKLDDADEPTSLAPSFQTP
;
A
#
# COMPACT_ATOMS: atom_id res chain seq x y z
N MET A 1 -5.48 4.84 -9.66
CA MET A 1 -5.47 3.96 -10.85
C MET A 1 -5.88 2.53 -10.50
N CYS A 2 -5.03 1.72 -9.87
CA CYS A 2 -5.29 0.28 -9.68
C CYS A 2 -6.61 -0.02 -8.95
N ALA A 3 -6.93 0.72 -7.88
CA ALA A 3 -8.18 0.51 -7.13
C ALA A 3 -9.45 0.71 -7.97
N SER A 4 -9.42 1.63 -8.95
CA SER A 4 -10.52 1.87 -9.89
C SER A 4 -10.61 0.78 -10.95
N LEU A 5 -9.47 0.31 -11.47
CA LEU A 5 -9.44 -0.81 -12.42
C LEU A 5 -10.05 -2.08 -11.79
N LEU A 6 -9.65 -2.43 -10.56
CA LEU A 6 -10.21 -3.59 -9.84
C LEU A 6 -11.73 -3.47 -9.66
N ARG A 7 -12.22 -2.24 -9.48
CA ARG A 7 -13.65 -1.96 -9.34
C ARG A 7 -14.43 -2.21 -10.63
N GLN A 8 -13.95 -1.65 -11.74
CA GLN A 8 -14.55 -1.82 -13.07
C GLN A 8 -14.54 -3.27 -13.54
N ASN A 9 -13.60 -4.08 -13.04
CA ASN A 9 -13.52 -5.52 -13.30
C ASN A 9 -14.30 -6.38 -12.29
N TYR A 10 -15.11 -5.76 -11.42
CA TYR A 10 -15.96 -6.46 -10.44
C TYR A 10 -15.22 -7.47 -9.55
N ILE A 11 -14.01 -7.11 -9.12
CA ILE A 11 -13.25 -7.92 -8.16
C ILE A 11 -14.04 -8.03 -6.86
N ARG A 12 -14.14 -9.25 -6.34
CA ARG A 12 -14.93 -9.52 -5.12
C ARG A 12 -14.27 -8.92 -3.88
N ARG A 13 -12.97 -9.16 -3.69
CA ARG A 13 -12.21 -8.76 -2.49
C ARG A 13 -10.74 -8.53 -2.80
N VAL A 14 -10.08 -7.65 -2.04
CA VAL A 14 -8.64 -7.38 -2.12
C VAL A 14 -8.00 -7.59 -0.75
N PHE A 15 -6.84 -8.23 -0.74
CA PHE A 15 -6.01 -8.47 0.44
C PHE A 15 -4.64 -7.84 0.21
N PHE A 16 -4.14 -7.02 1.13
CA PHE A 16 -2.86 -6.35 0.98
C PHE A 16 -2.07 -6.24 2.29
N GLY A 17 -0.76 -6.03 2.18
CA GLY A 17 0.13 -5.95 3.33
C GLY A 17 0.19 -4.58 3.98
N CYS A 18 0.89 -3.63 3.38
CA CYS A 18 1.03 -2.28 3.93
C CYS A 18 0.23 -1.25 3.13
N VAL A 19 -0.19 -0.17 3.80
CA VAL A 19 -0.87 0.97 3.17
C VAL A 19 0.10 1.72 2.26
N ASN A 20 -0.44 2.36 1.22
CA ASN A 20 0.33 3.24 0.34
C ASN A 20 -0.05 4.70 0.60
N ASP A 21 0.82 5.42 1.31
CA ASP A 21 0.52 6.78 1.78
C ASP A 21 0.59 7.84 0.67
N ARG A 22 1.22 7.51 -0.47
CA ARG A 22 1.37 8.46 -1.59
C ARG A 22 0.30 8.32 -2.66
N PHE A 23 -0.14 7.08 -2.93
CA PHE A 23 -1.01 6.77 -4.07
C PHE A 23 -2.09 5.73 -3.74
N GLY A 24 -2.30 5.40 -2.46
CA GLY A 24 -3.26 4.38 -2.04
C GLY A 24 -4.69 4.73 -2.40
N GLY A 25 -5.35 3.87 -3.19
CA GLY A 25 -6.77 4.04 -3.58
C GLY A 25 -7.76 3.27 -2.70
N THR A 26 -7.27 2.58 -1.67
CA THR A 26 -8.06 1.72 -0.78
C THR A 26 -7.87 2.07 0.70
N GLY A 27 -7.93 3.36 1.04
CA GLY A 27 -7.74 3.83 2.42
C GLY A 27 -6.42 4.54 2.72
N GLY A 28 -5.54 4.72 1.72
CA GLY A 28 -4.32 5.51 1.88
C GLY A 28 -4.55 7.01 1.62
N VAL A 29 -4.80 7.35 0.36
CA VAL A 29 -5.09 8.73 -0.08
C VAL A 29 -6.57 8.89 -0.43
N LEU A 30 -7.14 7.89 -1.10
CA LEU A 30 -8.52 7.87 -1.55
C LEU A 30 -9.22 6.57 -1.16
N ASN A 31 -10.56 6.60 -1.14
CA ASN A 31 -11.43 5.47 -0.80
C ASN A 31 -12.25 4.98 -2.02
N LEU A 32 -11.56 4.74 -3.14
CA LEU A 32 -12.21 4.36 -4.40
C LEU A 32 -12.84 2.96 -4.38
N HIS A 33 -12.57 2.14 -3.37
CA HIS A 33 -13.16 0.80 -3.23
C HIS A 33 -14.56 0.81 -2.59
N SER A 34 -14.90 1.87 -1.85
CA SER A 34 -16.14 1.97 -1.06
C SER A 34 -17.09 3.07 -1.53
N ASP A 35 -16.63 4.00 -2.37
CA ASP A 35 -17.44 5.11 -2.91
C ASP A 35 -18.64 4.63 -3.72
N ARG A 36 -19.87 4.79 -3.23
CA ARG A 36 -21.08 4.26 -3.87
C ARG A 36 -21.51 5.00 -5.15
N ALA A 37 -20.90 6.14 -5.49
CA ALA A 37 -21.33 6.98 -6.62
C ALA A 37 -20.85 6.48 -8.00
N ILE A 38 -19.90 5.54 -8.06
CA ILE A 38 -19.22 5.15 -9.31
C ILE A 38 -19.70 3.77 -9.81
N ASP A 39 -19.29 2.71 -9.12
CA ASP A 39 -19.54 1.30 -9.45
C ASP A 39 -19.92 0.54 -8.16
N PRO A 40 -20.26 -0.76 -8.17
CA PRO A 40 -20.41 -1.51 -6.92
C PRO A 40 -19.10 -1.55 -6.09
N PRO A 41 -19.16 -1.41 -4.75
CA PRO A 41 -17.98 -1.46 -3.90
C PRO A 41 -17.46 -2.90 -3.73
N TYR A 42 -16.19 -3.04 -3.36
CA TYR A 42 -15.58 -4.33 -3.01
C TYR A 42 -14.90 -4.28 -1.64
N THR A 43 -14.84 -5.44 -0.97
CA THR A 43 -14.26 -5.54 0.37
C THR A 43 -12.74 -5.53 0.30
N VAL A 44 -12.12 -4.84 1.25
CA VAL A 44 -10.66 -4.73 1.32
C VAL A 44 -10.18 -5.12 2.72
N TYR A 45 -9.12 -5.91 2.76
CA TYR A 45 -8.43 -6.31 3.99
C TYR A 45 -6.96 -5.92 3.89
N GLY A 46 -6.50 -5.10 4.84
CA GLY A 46 -5.12 -4.63 4.92
C GLY A 46 -4.39 -5.24 6.11
N GLY A 47 -3.07 -5.04 6.16
CA GLY A 47 -2.24 -5.40 7.31
C GLY A 47 -1.61 -6.80 7.24
N ILE A 48 -1.88 -7.58 6.20
CA ILE A 48 -1.40 -8.97 6.10
C ILE A 48 0.10 -9.00 5.79
N PHE A 49 0.92 -9.44 6.74
CA PHE A 49 2.39 -9.34 6.64
C PHE A 49 2.85 -7.89 6.38
N ARG A 50 2.22 -6.93 7.07
CA ARG A 50 2.52 -5.49 6.95
C ARG A 50 4.01 -5.20 7.07
N ASN A 51 4.66 -5.75 8.08
CA ASN A 51 6.05 -5.47 8.40
C ASN A 51 6.99 -5.98 7.32
N GLU A 52 6.72 -7.16 6.79
CA GLU A 52 7.45 -7.78 5.70
C GLU A 52 7.31 -6.99 4.40
N ALA A 53 6.07 -6.53 4.09
CA ALA A 53 5.80 -5.69 2.93
C ALA A 53 6.57 -4.35 3.01
N ILE A 54 6.58 -3.69 4.17
CA ILE A 54 7.35 -2.46 4.38
C ILE A 54 8.85 -2.73 4.24
N MET A 55 9.35 -3.81 4.85
CA MET A 55 10.76 -4.17 4.76
C MET A 55 11.21 -4.47 3.32
N LEU A 56 10.35 -5.10 2.52
CA LEU A 56 10.62 -5.34 1.10
C LEU A 56 10.73 -4.02 0.33
N LEU A 57 9.82 -3.07 0.55
CA LEU A 57 9.88 -1.74 -0.06
C LEU A 57 11.12 -0.96 0.36
N ARG A 58 11.49 -0.98 1.65
CA ARG A 58 12.71 -0.31 2.14
C ARG A 58 13.95 -0.87 1.46
N ARG A 59 14.06 -2.20 1.31
CA ARG A 59 15.14 -2.86 0.56
C ARG A 59 15.19 -2.43 -0.90
N PHE A 60 14.03 -2.32 -1.56
CA PHE A 60 13.95 -1.84 -2.93
C PHE A 60 14.48 -0.39 -3.09
N TYR A 61 14.15 0.51 -2.15
CA TYR A 61 14.54 1.92 -2.29
C TYR A 61 16.02 2.23 -2.04
N ILE A 62 16.70 1.40 -1.25
CA ILE A 62 18.15 1.49 -1.03
C ILE A 62 18.94 0.89 -2.20
N GLN A 63 18.36 -0.06 -2.93
CA GLN A 63 19.00 -0.66 -4.11
C GLN A 63 19.21 0.38 -5.21
N GLU A 64 20.28 0.17 -5.98
CA GLU A 64 20.62 0.94 -7.17
C GLU A 64 20.15 0.20 -8.43
N ASN A 65 19.79 0.97 -9.45
CA ASN A 65 19.43 0.42 -10.76
C ASN A 65 20.62 0.60 -11.70
N GLU A 66 21.39 -0.45 -11.92
CA GLU A 66 22.56 -0.46 -12.82
C GLU A 66 22.20 -0.12 -14.28
N LYS A 67 20.92 -0.30 -14.67
CA LYS A 67 20.43 0.01 -16.01
C LYS A 67 19.91 1.44 -16.15
N ALA A 68 20.07 2.28 -15.12
CA ALA A 68 19.63 3.66 -15.18
C ALA A 68 20.44 4.44 -16.24
N PRO A 69 19.79 5.13 -17.20
CA PRO A 69 20.51 5.92 -18.23
C PRO A 69 21.47 6.95 -17.63
N ASN A 70 21.11 7.50 -16.46
CA ASN A 70 21.95 8.37 -15.65
C ASN A 70 21.98 7.81 -14.22
N PRO A 71 23.02 7.04 -13.85
CA PRO A 71 23.12 6.45 -12.52
C PRO A 71 23.27 7.55 -11.47
N ARG A 72 22.44 7.49 -10.43
CA ARG A 72 22.54 8.37 -9.26
C ARG A 72 22.95 7.52 -8.06
N PRO A 73 24.15 7.73 -7.50
CA PRO A 73 24.59 6.96 -6.35
C PRO A 73 23.64 7.19 -5.17
N LYS A 74 23.28 6.11 -4.49
CA LYS A 74 22.42 6.11 -3.30
C LYS A 74 23.16 5.66 -2.04
N SER A 75 24.50 5.70 -2.06
CA SER A 75 25.38 5.20 -1.00
C SER A 75 25.07 5.68 0.42
N ASN A 76 24.41 6.84 0.58
CA ASN A 76 24.04 7.40 1.89
C ASN A 76 22.69 6.88 2.44
N ARG A 77 22.04 5.91 1.78
CA ARG A 77 20.75 5.39 2.25
C ARG A 77 20.92 4.13 3.08
N GLU A 78 20.70 4.25 4.38
CA GLU A 78 20.72 3.11 5.30
C GLU A 78 19.35 2.41 5.42
N LEU A 79 19.37 1.09 5.58
CA LEU A 79 18.17 0.31 5.81
C LEU A 79 17.70 0.44 7.26
N LYS A 80 16.63 1.20 7.48
CA LYS A 80 15.92 1.22 8.77
C LYS A 80 15.20 -0.12 8.98
N ARG A 81 15.63 -0.91 9.97
CA ARG A 81 15.02 -2.22 10.30
C ARG A 81 13.91 -2.14 11.35
N LYS A 82 13.91 -1.12 12.20
CA LYS A 82 12.84 -0.90 13.18
C LYS A 82 11.64 -0.26 12.50
N LEU A 83 10.46 -0.75 12.84
CA LEU A 83 9.17 -0.15 12.49
C LEU A 83 8.67 0.46 13.79
N ASP A 84 8.49 1.78 13.82
CA ASP A 84 7.98 2.46 15.00
C ASP A 84 6.44 2.33 15.00
N ASP A 85 5.83 2.12 16.17
CA ASP A 85 4.38 1.88 16.32
C ASP A 85 3.50 3.10 15.95
N ALA A 86 4.10 4.25 15.62
CA ALA A 86 3.42 5.45 15.13
C ALA A 86 2.76 5.27 13.74
N ASP A 87 2.99 4.10 13.14
CA ASP A 87 2.57 3.68 11.82
C ASP A 87 1.34 2.74 11.91
N GLU A 88 0.74 2.60 13.10
CA GLU A 88 -0.57 1.99 13.32
C GLU A 88 -1.63 2.72 12.49
N PRO A 89 -2.50 2.01 11.74
CA PRO A 89 -3.57 2.66 11.02
C PRO A 89 -4.46 3.42 12.02
N THR A 90 -4.50 4.75 11.89
CA THR A 90 -5.46 5.59 12.60
C THR A 90 -6.83 4.93 12.54
N SER A 91 -7.39 4.67 13.72
CA SER A 91 -8.56 3.86 14.04
C SER A 91 -9.90 4.32 13.45
N LEU A 92 -9.90 4.90 12.25
CA LEU A 92 -11.07 5.36 11.51
C LEU A 92 -11.35 4.55 10.23
N ALA A 93 -10.63 3.45 9.99
CA ALA A 93 -11.07 2.49 8.98
C ALA A 93 -12.32 1.77 9.52
N PRO A 94 -13.46 1.77 8.78
CA PRO A 94 -14.66 1.07 9.22
C PRO A 94 -14.28 -0.40 9.36
N SER A 95 -14.39 -0.91 10.59
CA SER A 95 -14.21 -2.31 11.00
C SER A 95 -13.66 -3.17 9.88
N PHE A 96 -12.33 -3.31 9.77
CA PHE A 96 -11.75 -4.32 8.92
C PHE A 96 -12.37 -5.64 9.34
N GLN A 97 -13.34 -6.14 8.55
CA GLN A 97 -14.06 -7.36 8.86
C GLN A 97 -13.06 -8.50 8.68
N THR A 98 -12.33 -8.85 9.74
CA THR A 98 -11.66 -10.14 9.75
C THR A 98 -12.70 -11.23 9.48
N PRO A 99 -12.33 -12.28 8.73
CA PRO A 99 -13.25 -13.37 8.39
C PRO A 99 -13.87 -14.02 9.63
#